data_AF-A0A9W5Y460-F1
#
_entry.id   AF-A0A9W5Y460-F1
#
_cell.length_a   1.000
_cell.length_b   1.000
_cell.length_c   1.000
_cell.angle_alpha   90.00
_cell.angle_beta   90.00
_cell.angle_gamma   90.00
#
_symmetry.space_group_name_H-M   'P 1'
#
loop_
_entity.id
_entity.type
_entity.pdbx_description
1 polymer ?
#
loop_
_entity_poly.entity_id
_entity_poly.type
_entity_poly.pdbx_seq_one_letter_code
_entity_poly.pdbx_strand_id
1 'polypeptide(L)'
;MAKKIKKMQILRHIVQLVFFILLPGLYTLTFTELKTVYKMIISGNFHFIKALPALSEFVIVILFTVLMGRVFCGWFCAFGTYNDWIHLIAKNVFKVKFKVNEKVDAALKYVKYGVLLMLLIVTCTLGSNILEGTSPWDAFAQITDFSNVVSGLLIGLILLVLITIGAFFVERFFCRYLCPLGAVFSIISKIGILKIDKPTDKCGKCRACTNVCSMGIPLYKNESVKGGECIECLKCIEICPRKNTIVNIAGEDLNPALASSVAIATFAGVYGLTNLTGAVLTKAGISSASSITVSSSAPNKTSNYKDGTYTGSGTGFRGGTTTVSVTVQNGQITDIQTVSSQDTPRYYDRASGTVMNEIISAQSTQVDTVSGATFTSNGIISAVQNALSQATNGSASTSTSNENNSSESSSSNSSSDNNTNSNEQNNNANGSSGVEHKDGNFGGANESSQASNGASSSASTNNATSSSSSSSSSGSNSSASSSTVSAKYKDGTYTGTGTGFRGGTTEMSVTIAGGKITKVETVSSQDTQRFYSYAENTMTSEIVSAQAANVDTVSGATFSSRGIIEAVQNALSKAK
;
A
#
# COMPACT_ATOMS: atom_id res chain seq x y z
N MET A 1 -46.90 -4.77 -9.41
CA MET A 1 -46.42 -4.97 -8.02
C MET A 1 -45.42 -3.88 -7.70
N ALA A 2 -45.55 -3.19 -6.55
CA ALA A 2 -44.54 -2.21 -6.13
C ALA A 2 -43.19 -2.89 -5.85
N LYS A 3 -42.10 -2.28 -6.32
CA LYS A 3 -40.72 -2.78 -6.20
C LYS A 3 -40.21 -2.57 -4.76
N LYS A 4 -40.62 -3.44 -3.83
CA LYS A 4 -40.24 -3.36 -2.40
C LYS A 4 -38.73 -3.10 -2.25
N ILE A 5 -38.41 -2.07 -1.48
CA ILE A 5 -37.03 -1.65 -1.20
C ILE A 5 -36.30 -2.81 -0.52
N LYS A 6 -35.22 -3.27 -1.13
CA LYS A 6 -34.40 -4.38 -0.64
C LYS A 6 -33.45 -3.91 0.45
N LYS A 7 -33.99 -3.67 1.65
CA LYS A 7 -33.26 -3.13 2.80
C LYS A 7 -32.00 -3.96 3.14
N MET A 8 -32.06 -5.30 3.03
CA MET A 8 -30.90 -6.15 3.32
C MET A 8 -29.84 -6.10 2.23
N GLN A 9 -30.21 -6.09 0.93
CA GLN A 9 -29.22 -5.85 -0.13
C GLN A 9 -28.61 -4.45 -0.05
N ILE A 10 -29.37 -3.43 0.33
CA ILE A 10 -28.85 -2.06 0.50
C ILE A 10 -27.84 -2.02 1.65
N LEU A 11 -28.18 -2.54 2.83
CA LEU A 11 -27.26 -2.67 3.95
C LEU A 11 -25.98 -3.42 3.53
N ARG A 12 -26.14 -4.57 2.87
CA ARG A 12 -25.03 -5.38 2.37
C ARG A 12 -24.12 -4.61 1.40
N HIS A 13 -24.70 -3.84 0.47
CA HIS A 13 -23.91 -3.04 -0.47
C HIS A 13 -23.24 -1.82 0.19
N ILE A 14 -23.83 -1.24 1.23
CA ILE A 14 -23.19 -0.20 2.07
C ILE A 14 -21.98 -0.81 2.80
N VAL A 15 -22.15 -1.95 3.48
CA VAL A 15 -21.04 -2.64 4.16
C VAL A 15 -19.93 -3.01 3.16
N GLN A 16 -20.30 -3.59 2.02
CA GLN A 16 -19.37 -3.90 0.94
C GLN A 16 -18.57 -2.67 0.46
N LEU A 17 -19.20 -1.49 0.35
CA LEU A 17 -18.55 -0.23 -0.04
C LEU A 17 -17.62 0.30 1.05
N VAL A 18 -18.07 0.29 2.32
CA VAL A 18 -17.27 0.75 3.47
C VAL A 18 -16.00 -0.10 3.63
N PHE A 19 -16.10 -1.43 3.54
CA PHE A 19 -14.93 -2.32 3.59
C PHE A 19 -14.04 -2.21 2.35
N PHE A 20 -14.60 -1.93 1.16
CA PHE A 20 -13.81 -1.70 -0.05
C PHE A 20 -12.95 -0.44 0.04
N ILE A 21 -13.48 0.65 0.61
CA ILE A 21 -12.79 1.94 0.71
C ILE A 21 -11.84 1.99 1.92
N LEU A 22 -12.32 1.62 3.11
CA LEU A 22 -11.54 1.75 4.34
C LEU A 22 -10.52 0.63 4.52
N LEU A 23 -10.81 -0.58 4.01
CA LEU A 23 -10.09 -1.81 4.35
C LEU A 23 -9.69 -2.68 3.12
N PRO A 24 -9.18 -2.12 2.00
CA PRO A 24 -8.73 -2.92 0.87
C PRO A 24 -7.58 -3.87 1.25
N GLY A 25 -6.65 -3.40 2.09
CA GLY A 25 -5.50 -4.17 2.59
C GLY A 25 -5.83 -5.26 3.61
N LEU A 26 -7.03 -5.26 4.21
CA LEU A 26 -7.46 -6.33 5.12
C LEU A 26 -7.46 -7.70 4.42
N TYR A 27 -7.74 -7.70 3.12
CA TYR A 27 -7.69 -8.92 2.34
C TYR A 27 -6.24 -9.40 2.11
N THR A 28 -5.32 -8.50 1.74
CA THR A 28 -3.92 -8.88 1.45
C THR A 28 -3.19 -9.37 2.70
N LEU A 29 -3.46 -8.79 3.88
CA LEU A 29 -2.94 -9.30 5.16
C LEU A 29 -3.26 -10.79 5.36
N THR A 30 -4.54 -11.19 5.24
CA THR A 30 -4.94 -12.61 5.41
C THR A 30 -4.31 -13.57 4.39
N PHE A 31 -3.81 -13.06 3.26
CA PHE A 31 -3.07 -13.84 2.27
C PHE A 31 -1.58 -13.93 2.60
N THR A 32 -0.97 -12.82 3.01
CA THR A 32 0.44 -12.76 3.43
C THR A 32 0.69 -13.67 4.63
N GLU A 33 -0.19 -13.68 5.63
CA GLU A 33 -0.04 -14.54 6.80
C GLU A 33 -0.15 -16.03 6.44
N LEU A 34 -1.15 -16.41 5.64
CA LEU A 34 -1.31 -17.81 5.20
C LEU A 34 -0.12 -18.26 4.33
N LYS A 35 0.33 -17.41 3.40
CA LYS A 35 1.52 -17.63 2.57
C LYS A 35 2.76 -17.81 3.44
N THR A 36 2.89 -17.03 4.52
CA THR A 36 4.04 -17.05 5.43
C THR A 36 4.08 -18.30 6.30
N VAL A 37 2.96 -18.71 6.91
CA VAL A 37 2.86 -20.00 7.64
C VAL A 37 3.21 -21.16 6.70
N TYR A 38 2.67 -21.15 5.49
CA TYR A 38 2.92 -22.20 4.49
C TYR A 38 4.38 -22.25 4.02
N LYS A 39 5.03 -21.10 3.75
CA LYS A 39 6.48 -21.02 3.47
C LYS A 39 7.31 -21.57 4.65
N MET A 40 6.95 -21.26 5.91
CA MET A 40 7.67 -21.75 7.10
C MET A 40 7.55 -23.28 7.30
N ILE A 41 6.41 -23.88 6.93
CA ILE A 41 6.24 -25.33 6.97
C ILE A 41 7.09 -26.02 5.90
N ILE A 42 7.06 -25.55 4.65
CA ILE A 42 7.79 -26.17 3.53
C ILE A 42 9.31 -26.03 3.67
N SER A 43 9.79 -24.88 4.15
CA SER A 43 11.23 -24.63 4.32
C SER A 43 11.86 -25.37 5.51
N GLY A 44 11.08 -26.13 6.29
CA GLY A 44 11.54 -26.85 7.49
C GLY A 44 11.92 -25.95 8.68
N ASN A 45 12.07 -24.64 8.47
CA ASN A 45 12.57 -23.69 9.46
C ASN A 45 11.44 -23.10 10.32
N PHE A 46 10.68 -23.97 10.99
CA PHE A 46 9.50 -23.58 11.76
C PHE A 46 9.86 -22.98 13.14
N HIS A 47 10.12 -21.67 13.17
CA HIS A 47 10.24 -20.92 14.43
C HIS A 47 8.85 -20.55 14.99
N PHE A 48 8.32 -21.35 15.90
CA PHE A 48 6.99 -21.17 16.51
C PHE A 48 6.70 -19.71 16.94
N ILE A 49 7.63 -19.05 17.63
CA ILE A 49 7.49 -17.66 18.11
C ILE A 49 7.26 -16.67 16.95
N LYS A 50 7.91 -16.87 15.80
CA LYS A 50 7.71 -16.04 14.59
C LYS A 50 6.41 -16.39 13.85
N ALA A 51 5.89 -17.60 14.04
CA ALA A 51 4.64 -18.07 13.43
C ALA A 51 3.38 -17.70 14.25
N LEU A 52 3.51 -17.44 15.56
CA LEU A 52 2.41 -17.04 16.45
C LEU A 52 1.44 -15.98 15.86
N PRO A 53 1.88 -14.90 15.19
CA PRO A 53 0.97 -13.84 14.71
C PRO A 53 0.05 -14.39 13.63
N ALA A 54 0.67 -14.89 12.56
CA ALA A 54 0.02 -15.49 11.41
C ALA A 54 -0.88 -16.67 11.78
N LEU A 55 -0.45 -17.50 12.74
CA LEU A 55 -1.25 -18.59 13.29
C LEU A 55 -2.45 -18.09 14.09
N SER A 56 -2.29 -17.02 14.89
CA SER A 56 -3.40 -16.46 15.66
C SER A 56 -4.48 -15.86 14.75
N GLU A 57 -4.09 -15.09 13.73
CA GLU A 57 -5.01 -14.53 12.73
C GLU A 57 -5.67 -15.64 11.91
N PHE A 58 -4.91 -16.67 11.48
CA PHE A 58 -5.47 -17.82 10.77
C PHE A 58 -6.47 -18.61 11.62
N VAL A 59 -6.19 -18.87 12.89
CA VAL A 59 -7.12 -19.53 13.82
C VAL A 59 -8.38 -18.68 14.04
N ILE A 60 -8.24 -17.36 14.21
CA ILE A 60 -9.38 -16.43 14.33
C ILE A 60 -10.24 -16.46 13.06
N VAL A 61 -9.65 -16.42 11.87
CA VAL A 61 -10.37 -16.49 10.59
C VAL A 61 -11.04 -17.86 10.38
N ILE A 62 -10.41 -18.97 10.78
CA ILE A 62 -11.04 -20.30 10.79
C ILE A 62 -12.25 -20.30 11.74
N LEU A 63 -12.08 -19.88 12.99
CA LEU A 63 -13.15 -19.86 13.99
C LEU A 63 -14.33 -18.99 13.52
N PHE A 64 -14.05 -17.81 12.98
CA PHE A 64 -15.08 -16.97 12.36
C PHE A 64 -15.78 -17.68 11.19
N THR A 65 -15.03 -18.39 10.34
CA THR A 65 -15.58 -19.15 9.20
C THR A 65 -16.40 -20.38 9.61
N VAL A 66 -16.11 -20.96 10.78
CA VAL A 66 -16.92 -22.05 11.37
C VAL A 66 -18.17 -21.49 12.05
N LEU A 67 -18.07 -20.39 12.81
CA LEU A 67 -19.23 -19.78 13.47
C LEU A 67 -20.21 -19.18 12.45
N MET A 68 -19.71 -18.39 11.50
CA MET A 68 -20.50 -17.54 10.59
C MET A 68 -20.49 -18.02 9.12
N GLY A 69 -19.94 -19.19 8.82
CA GLY A 69 -19.80 -19.63 7.43
C GLY A 69 -18.91 -18.70 6.60
N ARG A 70 -19.20 -18.53 5.31
CA ARG A 70 -18.44 -17.66 4.40
C ARG A 70 -19.05 -16.25 4.26
N VAL A 71 -19.63 -15.71 5.35
CA VAL A 71 -20.08 -14.30 5.43
C VAL A 71 -19.00 -13.34 4.92
N PHE A 72 -17.71 -13.58 5.25
CA PHE A 72 -16.60 -12.76 4.78
C PHE A 72 -16.57 -12.61 3.24
N CYS A 73 -16.73 -13.72 2.51
CA CYS A 73 -16.81 -13.68 1.05
C CYS A 73 -18.04 -12.90 0.55
N GLY A 74 -19.17 -12.98 1.26
CA GLY A 74 -20.41 -12.29 0.89
C GLY A 74 -20.42 -10.79 1.18
N TRP A 75 -19.83 -10.37 2.30
CA TRP A 75 -20.06 -9.04 2.90
C TRP A 75 -18.81 -8.15 2.96
N PHE A 76 -17.61 -8.69 3.15
CA PHE A 76 -16.39 -7.90 3.44
C PHE A 76 -15.31 -7.98 2.35
N CYS A 77 -15.23 -9.09 1.61
CA CYS A 77 -14.22 -9.30 0.57
C CYS A 77 -14.34 -8.29 -0.59
N ALA A 78 -13.39 -7.34 -0.69
CA ALA A 78 -13.39 -6.25 -1.67
C ALA A 78 -13.47 -6.73 -3.14
N PHE A 79 -12.85 -7.84 -3.50
CA PHE A 79 -12.92 -8.40 -4.86
C PHE A 79 -14.25 -9.14 -5.11
N GLY A 80 -14.86 -9.67 -4.05
CA GLY A 80 -16.24 -10.17 -4.07
C GLY A 80 -17.24 -9.04 -4.30
N THR A 81 -17.00 -7.87 -3.70
CA THR A 81 -17.70 -6.61 -3.97
C THR A 81 -17.49 -6.15 -5.42
N TYR A 82 -16.23 -6.11 -5.91
CA TYR A 82 -15.90 -5.80 -7.30
C TYR A 82 -16.68 -6.68 -8.29
N ASN A 83 -16.64 -7.99 -8.10
CA ASN A 83 -17.39 -8.95 -8.94
C ASN A 83 -18.92 -8.76 -8.84
N ASP A 84 -19.46 -8.46 -7.66
CA ASP A 84 -20.89 -8.13 -7.47
C ASP A 84 -21.27 -6.84 -8.25
N TRP A 85 -20.41 -5.82 -8.23
CA TRP A 85 -20.64 -4.53 -8.88
C TRP A 85 -20.51 -4.59 -10.41
N ILE A 86 -19.49 -5.26 -10.94
CA ILE A 86 -19.34 -5.50 -12.39
C ILE A 86 -20.58 -6.22 -12.94
N HIS A 87 -21.07 -7.26 -12.26
CA HIS A 87 -22.30 -7.95 -12.69
C HIS A 87 -23.56 -7.08 -12.52
N LEU A 88 -23.64 -6.26 -11.48
CA LEU A 88 -24.75 -5.31 -11.28
C LEU A 88 -24.81 -4.28 -12.42
N ILE A 89 -23.66 -3.77 -12.86
CA ILE A 89 -23.54 -2.87 -14.02
C ILE A 89 -23.94 -3.61 -15.31
N ALA A 90 -23.39 -4.79 -15.58
CA ALA A 90 -23.73 -5.63 -16.74
C ALA A 90 -25.24 -5.90 -16.85
N LYS A 91 -25.90 -6.12 -15.71
CA LYS A 91 -27.33 -6.46 -15.62
C LYS A 91 -28.26 -5.24 -15.68
N ASN A 92 -27.87 -4.12 -15.10
CA ASN A 92 -28.72 -2.92 -15.02
C ASN A 92 -28.51 -1.96 -16.21
N VAL A 93 -27.26 -1.78 -16.64
CA VAL A 93 -26.88 -0.88 -17.75
C VAL A 93 -26.96 -1.65 -19.07
N PHE A 94 -26.15 -2.70 -19.21
CA PHE A 94 -26.03 -3.48 -20.45
C PHE A 94 -27.11 -4.57 -20.62
N LYS A 95 -28.00 -4.72 -19.63
CA LYS A 95 -29.17 -5.62 -19.65
C LYS A 95 -28.84 -7.09 -19.96
N VAL A 96 -27.62 -7.54 -19.65
CA VAL A 96 -27.11 -8.90 -19.93
C VAL A 96 -27.93 -9.94 -19.16
N LYS A 97 -28.33 -11.02 -19.85
CA LYS A 97 -29.20 -12.10 -19.33
C LYS A 97 -28.56 -13.49 -19.42
N PHE A 98 -27.24 -13.57 -19.53
CA PHE A 98 -26.52 -14.85 -19.61
C PHE A 98 -26.78 -15.74 -18.38
N LYS A 99 -26.91 -17.04 -18.61
CA LYS A 99 -27.05 -18.06 -17.57
C LYS A 99 -26.30 -19.33 -17.97
N VAL A 100 -25.40 -19.78 -17.10
CA VAL A 100 -24.70 -21.06 -17.24
C VAL A 100 -25.68 -22.21 -16.95
N ASN A 101 -25.56 -23.32 -17.70
CA ASN A 101 -26.31 -24.55 -17.47
C ASN A 101 -25.93 -25.16 -16.10
N GLU A 102 -26.91 -25.64 -15.31
CA GLU A 102 -26.68 -26.17 -13.96
C GLU A 102 -25.62 -27.29 -13.89
N LYS A 103 -25.51 -28.13 -14.93
CA LYS A 103 -24.45 -29.16 -15.01
C LYS A 103 -23.06 -28.56 -15.21
N VAL A 104 -22.93 -27.59 -16.11
CA VAL A 104 -21.66 -26.92 -16.44
C VAL A 104 -21.20 -26.06 -15.27
N ASP A 105 -22.12 -25.36 -14.62
CA ASP A 105 -21.89 -24.58 -13.40
C ASP A 105 -21.40 -25.47 -12.24
N ALA A 106 -22.01 -26.64 -12.05
CA ALA A 106 -21.56 -27.61 -11.05
C ALA A 106 -20.13 -28.12 -11.32
N ALA A 107 -19.77 -28.37 -12.58
CA ALA A 107 -18.42 -28.76 -12.97
C ALA A 107 -17.40 -27.63 -12.79
N LEU A 108 -17.71 -26.42 -13.27
CA LEU A 108 -16.82 -25.25 -13.16
C LEU A 108 -16.53 -24.84 -11.71
N LYS A 109 -17.45 -25.12 -10.77
CA LYS A 109 -17.22 -24.93 -9.32
C LYS A 109 -16.11 -25.82 -8.74
N TYR A 110 -15.69 -26.87 -9.43
CA TYR A 110 -14.54 -27.67 -9.03
C TYR A 110 -13.19 -27.08 -9.48
N VAL A 111 -13.16 -26.19 -10.47
CA VAL A 111 -11.92 -25.62 -11.03
C VAL A 111 -11.08 -24.92 -9.95
N LYS A 112 -11.69 -24.20 -9.02
CA LYS A 112 -10.99 -23.53 -7.90
C LYS A 112 -10.24 -24.48 -6.96
N TYR A 113 -10.65 -25.74 -6.85
CA TYR A 113 -9.90 -26.75 -6.08
C TYR A 113 -8.70 -27.26 -6.89
N GLY A 114 -8.84 -27.34 -8.22
CA GLY A 114 -7.71 -27.54 -9.14
C GLY A 114 -6.71 -26.38 -9.09
N VAL A 115 -7.18 -25.13 -9.06
CA VAL A 115 -6.34 -23.93 -8.88
C VAL A 115 -5.65 -23.96 -7.52
N LEU A 116 -6.35 -24.30 -6.44
CA LEU A 116 -5.75 -24.48 -5.11
C LEU A 116 -4.65 -25.55 -5.12
N LEU A 117 -4.93 -26.73 -5.69
CA LEU A 117 -3.96 -27.82 -5.80
C LEU A 117 -2.74 -27.44 -6.65
N MET A 118 -2.96 -26.76 -7.78
CA MET A 118 -1.90 -26.26 -8.66
C MET A 118 -1.00 -25.25 -7.96
N LEU A 119 -1.57 -24.28 -7.23
CA LEU A 119 -0.81 -23.31 -6.44
C LEU A 119 0.01 -23.98 -5.32
N LEU A 120 -0.55 -24.99 -4.65
CA LEU A 120 0.16 -25.77 -3.65
C LEU A 120 1.36 -26.52 -4.29
N ILE A 121 1.13 -27.25 -5.39
CA ILE A 121 2.18 -27.98 -6.12
C ILE A 121 3.29 -27.04 -6.59
N VAL A 122 2.95 -25.94 -7.27
CA VAL A 122 3.94 -24.97 -7.78
C VAL A 122 4.78 -24.38 -6.63
N THR A 123 4.16 -24.03 -5.50
CA THR A 123 4.91 -23.50 -4.35
C THR A 123 5.81 -24.56 -3.71
N CYS A 124 5.41 -25.83 -3.71
CA CYS A 124 6.24 -26.95 -3.23
C CYS A 124 7.43 -27.28 -4.16
N THR A 125 7.26 -27.19 -5.49
CA THR A 125 8.27 -27.68 -6.45
C THR A 125 9.17 -26.61 -7.04
N LEU A 126 8.67 -25.39 -7.22
CA LEU A 126 9.35 -24.29 -7.93
C LEU A 126 9.73 -23.13 -7.00
N GLY A 127 9.36 -23.22 -5.71
CA GLY A 127 9.53 -22.14 -4.74
C GLY A 127 8.58 -20.97 -4.97
N SER A 128 8.70 -19.93 -4.13
CA SER A 128 7.71 -18.84 -4.10
C SER A 128 7.87 -17.75 -5.17
N ASN A 129 9.05 -17.67 -5.79
CA ASN A 129 9.50 -16.44 -6.43
C ASN A 129 8.85 -16.20 -7.80
N ILE A 130 8.27 -17.25 -8.41
CA ILE A 130 7.50 -17.20 -9.67
C ILE A 130 6.04 -16.76 -9.43
N LEU A 131 5.56 -16.86 -8.19
CA LEU A 131 4.19 -16.51 -7.77
C LEU A 131 4.07 -15.08 -7.20
N GLU A 132 5.11 -14.26 -7.35
CA GLU A 132 5.16 -12.88 -6.86
C GLU A 132 5.05 -11.92 -8.07
N GLY A 133 4.04 -11.04 -8.07
CA GLY A 133 3.68 -10.17 -9.21
C GLY A 133 2.78 -10.81 -10.28
N THR A 134 2.60 -12.14 -10.28
CA THR A 134 1.77 -12.87 -11.26
C THR A 134 0.30 -13.03 -10.84
N SER A 135 -0.09 -12.64 -9.63
CA SER A 135 -1.47 -12.79 -9.16
C SER A 135 -2.38 -11.62 -9.63
N PRO A 136 -3.67 -11.88 -9.89
CA PRO A 136 -4.64 -10.81 -10.19
C PRO A 136 -4.95 -9.94 -8.96
N TRP A 137 -4.48 -10.35 -7.78
CA TRP A 137 -4.73 -9.67 -6.50
C TRP A 137 -3.76 -8.54 -6.25
N ASP A 138 -2.49 -8.74 -6.59
CA ASP A 138 -1.46 -7.70 -6.48
C ASP A 138 -1.79 -6.56 -7.47
N ALA A 139 -2.20 -6.91 -8.70
CA ALA A 139 -2.65 -5.95 -9.72
C ALA A 139 -3.96 -5.24 -9.34
N PHE A 140 -4.85 -5.89 -8.59
CA PHE A 140 -6.06 -5.26 -8.05
C PHE A 140 -5.74 -4.31 -6.89
N ALA A 141 -4.83 -4.69 -6.00
CA ALA A 141 -4.43 -3.87 -4.85
C ALA A 141 -3.67 -2.61 -5.26
N GLN A 142 -2.86 -2.68 -6.32
CA GLN A 142 -2.07 -1.57 -6.84
C GLN A 142 -2.79 -0.75 -7.93
N ILE A 143 -4.09 -0.99 -8.20
CA ILE A 143 -4.81 -0.41 -9.34
C ILE A 143 -4.90 1.14 -9.36
N THR A 144 -4.59 1.80 -8.23
CA THR A 144 -4.44 3.26 -8.13
C THR A 144 -3.14 3.79 -8.74
N ASP A 145 -2.12 2.95 -8.89
CA ASP A 145 -0.83 3.26 -9.51
C ASP A 145 -0.69 2.47 -10.82
N PHE A 146 -1.38 2.98 -11.84
CA PHE A 146 -1.47 2.32 -13.15
C PHE A 146 -0.10 2.15 -13.82
N SER A 147 0.85 3.06 -13.55
CA SER A 147 2.20 2.99 -14.15
C SER A 147 2.95 1.77 -13.63
N ASN A 148 2.99 1.59 -12.30
CA ASN A 148 3.69 0.46 -11.69
C ASN A 148 2.98 -0.88 -11.99
N VAL A 149 1.64 -0.91 -12.08
CA VAL A 149 0.90 -2.12 -12.47
C VAL A 149 1.22 -2.56 -13.91
N VAL A 150 1.29 -1.63 -14.87
CA VAL A 150 1.58 -1.96 -16.27
C VAL A 150 3.03 -2.42 -16.45
N SER A 151 4.00 -1.76 -15.80
CA SER A 151 5.42 -2.11 -15.93
C SER A 151 5.85 -3.34 -15.13
N GLY A 152 5.25 -3.61 -13.97
CA GLY A 152 5.66 -4.70 -13.07
C GLY A 152 4.72 -5.90 -13.00
N LEU A 153 3.41 -5.72 -13.17
CA LEU A 153 2.38 -6.72 -12.87
C LEU A 153 1.52 -7.09 -14.10
N LEU A 154 2.10 -7.01 -15.30
CA LEU A 154 1.40 -7.20 -16.58
C LEU A 154 0.62 -8.52 -16.65
N ILE A 155 1.18 -9.64 -16.14
CA ILE A 155 0.49 -10.94 -16.08
C ILE A 155 -0.74 -10.88 -15.16
N GLY A 156 -0.59 -10.29 -13.96
CA GLY A 156 -1.68 -10.08 -13.01
C GLY A 156 -2.80 -9.18 -13.59
N LEU A 157 -2.42 -8.14 -14.34
CA LEU A 157 -3.37 -7.25 -15.03
C LEU A 157 -4.16 -7.96 -16.13
N ILE A 158 -3.51 -8.78 -16.98
CA ILE A 158 -4.22 -9.60 -17.98
C ILE A 158 -5.22 -10.53 -17.30
N LEU A 159 -4.80 -11.21 -16.22
CA LEU A 159 -5.65 -12.15 -15.49
C LEU A 159 -6.82 -11.42 -14.79
N LEU A 160 -6.59 -10.20 -14.27
CA LEU A 160 -7.64 -9.32 -13.77
C LEU A 160 -8.67 -8.97 -14.86
N VAL A 161 -8.23 -8.55 -16.05
CA VAL A 161 -9.13 -8.20 -17.17
C VAL A 161 -9.97 -9.39 -17.61
N LEU A 162 -9.37 -10.60 -17.72
CA LEU A 162 -10.10 -11.83 -18.02
C LEU A 162 -11.14 -12.17 -16.95
N ILE A 163 -10.81 -11.96 -15.66
CA ILE A 163 -11.77 -12.10 -14.55
C ILE A 163 -12.92 -11.09 -14.68
N THR A 164 -12.64 -9.84 -15.03
CA THR A 164 -13.64 -8.78 -15.19
C THR A 164 -14.62 -9.09 -16.32
N ILE A 165 -14.12 -9.59 -17.45
CA ILE A 165 -14.94 -10.09 -18.57
C ILE A 165 -15.81 -11.26 -18.09
N GLY A 166 -15.25 -12.22 -17.34
CA GLY A 166 -16.02 -13.33 -16.75
C GLY A 166 -17.12 -12.86 -15.78
N ALA A 167 -16.83 -11.87 -14.93
CA ALA A 167 -17.75 -11.30 -13.95
C ALA A 167 -18.91 -10.52 -14.58
N PHE A 168 -18.69 -9.92 -15.77
CA PHE A 168 -19.73 -9.27 -16.56
C PHE A 168 -20.85 -10.26 -16.92
N PHE A 169 -20.48 -11.44 -17.46
CA PHE A 169 -21.44 -12.47 -17.85
C PHE A 169 -21.96 -13.33 -16.68
N VAL A 170 -21.13 -13.61 -15.66
CA VAL A 170 -21.46 -14.52 -14.56
C VAL A 170 -21.26 -13.84 -13.21
N GLU A 171 -22.36 -13.69 -12.46
CA GLU A 171 -22.34 -13.18 -11.09
C GLU A 171 -21.30 -13.93 -10.24
N ARG A 172 -20.30 -13.20 -9.73
CA ARG A 172 -19.19 -13.70 -8.91
C ARG A 172 -18.29 -14.76 -9.56
N PHE A 173 -18.08 -14.69 -10.88
CA PHE A 173 -17.19 -15.56 -11.68
C PHE A 173 -15.94 -16.03 -10.94
N PHE A 174 -15.08 -15.13 -10.44
CA PHE A 174 -13.85 -15.53 -9.76
C PHE A 174 -14.10 -16.30 -8.45
N CYS A 175 -14.96 -15.78 -7.57
CA CYS A 175 -15.28 -16.41 -6.28
C CYS A 175 -15.91 -17.80 -6.45
N ARG A 176 -16.57 -18.03 -7.59
CA ARG A 176 -17.34 -19.22 -7.93
C ARG A 176 -16.49 -20.31 -8.58
N TYR A 177 -15.53 -19.94 -9.44
CA TYR A 177 -14.78 -20.88 -10.27
C TYR A 177 -13.24 -20.87 -10.10
N LEU A 178 -12.64 -19.77 -9.62
CA LEU A 178 -11.17 -19.60 -9.62
C LEU A 178 -10.54 -19.31 -8.25
N CYS A 179 -11.31 -18.85 -7.27
CA CYS A 179 -10.76 -18.37 -5.99
C CYS A 179 -10.24 -19.51 -5.09
N PRO A 180 -8.91 -19.58 -4.78
CA PRO A 180 -8.35 -20.65 -3.96
C PRO A 180 -8.80 -20.55 -2.49
N LEU A 181 -8.87 -19.36 -1.87
CA LEU A 181 -9.52 -19.24 -0.55
C LEU A 181 -11.02 -19.52 -0.62
N GLY A 182 -11.67 -19.25 -1.76
CA GLY A 182 -13.05 -19.66 -2.02
C GLY A 182 -13.23 -21.17 -2.07
N ALA A 183 -12.16 -21.96 -2.27
CA ALA A 183 -12.12 -23.40 -2.09
C ALA A 183 -11.85 -23.78 -0.62
N VAL A 184 -10.81 -23.21 0.01
CA VAL A 184 -10.45 -23.44 1.43
C VAL A 184 -11.64 -23.17 2.36
N PHE A 185 -12.26 -21.98 2.27
CA PHE A 185 -13.43 -21.64 3.07
C PHE A 185 -14.67 -22.47 2.70
N SER A 186 -14.78 -23.01 1.48
CA SER A 186 -15.88 -23.95 1.13
C SER A 186 -15.74 -25.28 1.86
N ILE A 187 -14.50 -25.73 2.10
CA ILE A 187 -14.22 -26.93 2.91
C ILE A 187 -14.56 -26.63 4.38
N ILE A 188 -13.98 -25.56 4.95
CA ILE A 188 -14.14 -25.20 6.37
C ILE A 188 -15.61 -24.95 6.73
N SER A 189 -16.36 -24.21 5.89
CA SER A 189 -17.76 -23.88 6.20
C SER A 189 -18.73 -25.08 6.24
N LYS A 190 -18.34 -26.27 5.74
CA LYS A 190 -19.19 -27.49 5.85
C LYS A 190 -19.46 -27.90 7.30
N ILE A 191 -18.49 -27.70 8.20
CA ILE A 191 -18.68 -27.94 9.64
C ILE A 191 -19.39 -26.77 10.35
N GLY A 192 -19.55 -25.63 9.68
CA GLY A 192 -20.00 -24.39 10.30
C GLY A 192 -21.43 -24.39 10.84
N ILE A 193 -21.69 -23.55 11.86
CA ILE A 193 -22.92 -23.62 12.67
C ILE A 193 -24.12 -22.97 11.97
N LEU A 194 -23.87 -21.88 11.22
CA LEU A 194 -24.87 -21.10 10.49
C LEU A 194 -25.40 -21.86 9.27
N LYS A 195 -26.72 -22.04 9.18
CA LYS A 195 -27.42 -22.62 8.02
C LYS A 195 -28.60 -21.75 7.55
N ILE A 196 -28.96 -21.88 6.27
CA ILE A 196 -30.17 -21.28 5.71
C ILE A 196 -31.17 -22.41 5.43
N ASP A 197 -32.21 -22.50 6.24
CA ASP A 197 -33.29 -23.47 6.06
C ASP A 197 -34.35 -22.93 5.10
N LYS A 198 -34.83 -23.81 4.23
CA LYS A 198 -35.79 -23.51 3.18
C LYS A 198 -36.59 -24.77 2.81
N PRO A 199 -37.56 -25.19 3.64
CA PRO A 199 -38.38 -26.39 3.39
C PRO A 199 -38.96 -26.41 1.95
N THR A 200 -38.83 -27.55 1.25
CA THR A 200 -39.14 -27.63 -0.19
C THR A 200 -40.62 -27.86 -0.47
N ASP A 201 -41.34 -28.49 0.46
CA ASP A 201 -42.79 -28.62 0.55
C ASP A 201 -43.52 -27.32 0.16
N LYS A 202 -43.22 -26.20 0.84
CA LYS A 202 -43.89 -24.91 0.63
C LYS A 202 -43.37 -24.16 -0.59
N CYS A 203 -42.46 -24.74 -1.39
CA CYS A 203 -41.90 -24.09 -2.58
C CYS A 203 -42.60 -24.48 -3.88
N GLY A 204 -42.96 -25.76 -4.05
CA GLY A 204 -43.49 -26.30 -5.30
C GLY A 204 -42.63 -25.94 -6.52
N LYS A 205 -43.25 -25.50 -7.63
CA LYS A 205 -42.55 -25.12 -8.87
C LYS A 205 -41.73 -23.80 -8.77
N CYS A 206 -41.68 -23.12 -7.61
CA CYS A 206 -41.02 -21.82 -7.48
C CYS A 206 -39.48 -21.92 -7.54
N ARG A 207 -38.86 -21.13 -8.41
CA ARG A 207 -37.38 -21.04 -8.56
C ARG A 207 -36.80 -19.66 -8.20
N ALA A 208 -37.54 -18.83 -7.45
CA ALA A 208 -37.14 -17.44 -7.14
C ALA A 208 -35.79 -17.36 -6.40
N CYS A 209 -35.60 -18.17 -5.36
CA CYS A 209 -34.36 -18.21 -4.56
C CYS A 209 -33.14 -18.60 -5.42
N THR A 210 -33.28 -19.66 -6.23
CA THR A 210 -32.23 -20.15 -7.15
C THR A 210 -31.84 -19.09 -8.17
N ASN A 211 -32.83 -18.41 -8.78
CA ASN A 211 -32.61 -17.38 -9.81
C ASN A 211 -31.94 -16.10 -9.30
N VAL A 212 -31.74 -15.93 -7.99
CA VAL A 212 -31.05 -14.77 -7.38
C VAL A 212 -29.80 -15.17 -6.58
N CYS A 213 -29.44 -16.45 -6.55
CA CYS A 213 -28.27 -16.93 -5.80
C CYS A 213 -26.99 -16.56 -6.55
N SER A 214 -26.15 -15.67 -5.99
CA SER A 214 -24.88 -15.25 -6.61
C SER A 214 -23.92 -16.41 -6.88
N MET A 215 -23.97 -17.46 -6.06
CA MET A 215 -23.16 -18.68 -6.23
C MET A 215 -23.88 -19.77 -7.03
N GLY A 216 -25.06 -19.49 -7.60
CA GLY A 216 -25.84 -20.44 -8.42
C GLY A 216 -26.19 -21.75 -7.72
N ILE A 217 -26.48 -21.73 -6.42
CA ILE A 217 -26.86 -22.96 -5.70
C ILE A 217 -28.26 -23.37 -6.16
N PRO A 218 -28.52 -24.66 -6.47
CA PRO A 218 -29.84 -25.15 -6.85
C PRO A 218 -30.77 -25.25 -5.62
N LEU A 219 -31.10 -24.10 -5.02
CA LEU A 219 -31.91 -23.95 -3.79
C LEU A 219 -33.33 -24.56 -3.87
N TYR A 220 -33.72 -25.14 -5.00
CA TYR A 220 -34.97 -25.87 -5.17
C TYR A 220 -34.85 -27.39 -4.87
N LYS A 221 -33.62 -27.93 -4.81
CA LYS A 221 -33.33 -29.32 -4.43
C LYS A 221 -33.01 -29.47 -2.94
N ASN A 222 -32.62 -28.38 -2.29
CA ASN A 222 -32.08 -28.38 -0.95
C ASN A 222 -33.12 -27.83 0.04
N GLU A 223 -33.36 -28.60 1.11
CA GLU A 223 -34.22 -28.25 2.25
C GLU A 223 -33.50 -27.34 3.24
N SER A 224 -32.18 -27.52 3.38
CA SER A 224 -31.27 -26.68 4.15
C SER A 224 -29.98 -26.46 3.36
N VAL A 225 -29.32 -25.33 3.58
CA VAL A 225 -28.01 -25.02 3.02
C VAL A 225 -27.06 -24.65 4.15
N LYS A 226 -26.16 -25.58 4.45
CA LYS A 226 -25.08 -25.45 5.44
C LYS A 226 -23.75 -25.26 4.73
N GLY A 227 -23.19 -24.05 4.80
CA GLY A 227 -21.87 -23.69 4.25
C GLY A 227 -21.63 -24.14 2.80
N GLY A 228 -20.44 -24.68 2.55
CA GLY A 228 -20.02 -25.16 1.23
C GLY A 228 -20.02 -24.03 0.21
N GLU A 229 -20.85 -24.13 -0.83
CA GLU A 229 -20.96 -23.07 -1.84
C GLU A 229 -21.85 -21.87 -1.46
N CYS A 230 -22.41 -21.85 -0.25
CA CYS A 230 -23.08 -20.66 0.27
C CYS A 230 -22.07 -19.55 0.67
N ILE A 231 -22.51 -18.29 0.64
CA ILE A 231 -21.74 -17.10 1.06
C ILE A 231 -22.59 -16.16 1.92
N GLU A 232 -23.68 -16.70 2.50
CA GLU A 232 -24.50 -16.06 3.54
C GLU A 232 -24.98 -14.65 3.17
N CYS A 233 -25.14 -14.40 1.86
CA CYS A 233 -25.38 -13.07 1.31
C CYS A 233 -26.87 -12.69 1.24
N LEU A 234 -27.73 -13.53 1.83
CA LEU A 234 -29.17 -13.38 2.12
C LEU A 234 -30.13 -13.02 0.95
N LYS A 235 -29.63 -12.88 -0.30
CA LYS A 235 -30.42 -12.61 -1.51
C LYS A 235 -31.64 -13.54 -1.67
N CYS A 236 -31.50 -14.82 -1.31
CA CYS A 236 -32.57 -15.82 -1.36
C CYS A 236 -33.71 -15.54 -0.38
N ILE A 237 -33.41 -15.05 0.82
CA ILE A 237 -34.39 -14.77 1.87
C ILE A 237 -35.22 -13.54 1.49
N GLU A 238 -34.54 -12.47 1.08
CA GLU A 238 -35.18 -11.20 0.73
C GLU A 238 -36.04 -11.26 -0.54
N ILE A 239 -35.78 -12.20 -1.45
CA ILE A 239 -36.63 -12.43 -2.63
C ILE A 239 -37.79 -13.40 -2.38
N CYS A 240 -37.82 -14.12 -1.26
CA CYS A 240 -38.71 -15.26 -1.06
C CYS A 240 -40.18 -14.81 -0.95
N PRO A 241 -41.04 -15.05 -1.97
CA PRO A 241 -42.41 -14.53 -1.97
C PRO A 241 -43.29 -15.23 -0.93
N ARG A 242 -42.89 -16.42 -0.48
CA ARG A 242 -43.60 -17.24 0.52
C ARG A 242 -42.99 -17.12 1.93
N LYS A 243 -41.96 -16.30 2.13
CA LYS A 243 -41.18 -16.15 3.38
C LYS A 243 -40.60 -17.45 4.00
N ASN A 244 -40.72 -18.60 3.33
CA ASN A 244 -40.27 -19.91 3.83
C ASN A 244 -38.76 -20.10 3.63
N THR A 245 -37.99 -19.22 4.25
CA THR A 245 -36.52 -19.09 4.19
C THR A 245 -36.07 -18.47 5.51
N ILE A 246 -35.34 -19.22 6.32
CA ILE A 246 -34.98 -18.84 7.69
C ILE A 246 -33.45 -18.97 7.86
N VAL A 247 -32.86 -18.12 8.70
CA VAL A 247 -31.47 -18.30 9.15
C VAL A 247 -31.51 -19.04 10.47
N ASN A 248 -30.76 -20.12 10.60
CA ASN A 248 -30.75 -20.95 11.81
C ASN A 248 -29.30 -21.14 12.30
N ILE A 249 -29.10 -21.04 13.62
CA ILE A 249 -27.81 -21.30 14.28
C ILE A 249 -28.07 -22.32 15.38
N ALA A 250 -27.32 -23.44 15.35
CA ALA A 250 -27.34 -24.49 16.37
C ALA A 250 -28.72 -25.14 16.66
N GLY A 251 -29.75 -24.85 15.87
CA GLY A 251 -31.13 -25.29 16.09
C GLY A 251 -32.13 -24.14 16.21
N GLU A 252 -31.70 -22.95 16.62
CA GLU A 252 -32.57 -21.78 16.81
C GLU A 252 -32.76 -20.95 15.54
N ASP A 253 -34.01 -20.56 15.27
CA ASP A 253 -34.42 -19.71 14.16
C ASP A 253 -34.22 -18.22 14.48
N LEU A 254 -33.41 -17.55 13.67
CA LEU A 254 -32.92 -16.20 13.92
C LEU A 254 -33.36 -15.20 12.83
N ASN A 255 -33.51 -13.94 13.26
CA ASN A 255 -33.76 -12.83 12.35
C ASN A 255 -32.55 -12.64 11.41
N PRO A 256 -32.73 -12.70 10.07
CA PRO A 256 -31.63 -12.53 9.12
C PRO A 256 -30.87 -11.19 9.27
N ALA A 257 -31.53 -10.13 9.76
CA ALA A 257 -30.90 -8.86 10.05
C ALA A 257 -29.99 -8.91 11.30
N LEU A 258 -30.39 -9.67 12.32
CA LEU A 258 -29.59 -9.87 13.53
C LEU A 258 -28.34 -10.70 13.21
N ALA A 259 -28.48 -11.78 12.45
CA ALA A 259 -27.35 -12.61 12.01
C ALA A 259 -26.31 -11.80 11.21
N SER A 260 -26.76 -10.94 10.27
CA SER A 260 -25.87 -9.99 9.59
C SER A 260 -25.20 -9.02 10.55
N SER A 261 -25.97 -8.39 11.45
CA SER A 261 -25.45 -7.35 12.36
C SER A 261 -24.43 -7.94 13.35
N VAL A 262 -24.67 -9.13 13.88
CA VAL A 262 -23.72 -9.88 14.73
C VAL A 262 -22.46 -10.21 13.94
N ALA A 263 -22.55 -10.73 12.72
CA ALA A 263 -21.37 -11.06 11.94
C ALA A 263 -20.53 -9.82 11.56
N ILE A 264 -21.17 -8.67 11.29
CA ILE A 264 -20.50 -7.37 11.08
C ILE A 264 -19.84 -6.88 12.36
N ALA A 265 -20.56 -6.87 13.50
CA ALA A 265 -20.03 -6.43 14.78
C ALA A 265 -18.88 -7.31 15.28
N THR A 266 -18.98 -8.63 15.13
CA THR A 266 -17.91 -9.57 15.47
C THR A 266 -16.69 -9.34 14.57
N PHE A 267 -16.86 -9.20 13.25
CA PHE A 267 -15.73 -9.02 12.34
C PHE A 267 -15.04 -7.66 12.53
N ALA A 268 -15.81 -6.58 12.67
CA ALA A 268 -15.28 -5.25 12.95
C ALA A 268 -14.68 -5.14 14.37
N GLY A 269 -15.25 -5.84 15.36
CA GLY A 269 -14.73 -5.91 16.72
C GLY A 269 -13.43 -6.70 16.82
N VAL A 270 -13.32 -7.84 16.12
CA VAL A 270 -12.07 -8.61 16.00
C VAL A 270 -10.99 -7.79 15.32
N TYR A 271 -11.28 -7.17 14.17
CA TYR A 271 -10.30 -6.35 13.46
C TYR A 271 -9.91 -5.07 14.24
N GLY A 272 -10.90 -4.40 14.85
CA GLY A 272 -10.64 -3.26 15.74
C GLY A 272 -9.77 -3.67 16.94
N LEU A 273 -10.00 -4.86 17.50
CA LEU A 273 -9.19 -5.41 18.59
C LEU A 273 -7.78 -5.77 18.13
N THR A 274 -7.54 -6.38 16.96
CA THR A 274 -6.15 -6.66 16.52
C THR A 274 -5.35 -5.39 16.30
N ASN A 275 -5.95 -4.36 15.68
CA ASN A 275 -5.28 -3.06 15.47
C ASN A 275 -5.06 -2.31 16.79
N LEU A 276 -6.06 -2.27 17.68
CA LEU A 276 -5.92 -1.65 19.00
C LEU A 276 -4.90 -2.40 19.87
N THR A 277 -4.87 -3.73 19.81
CA THR A 277 -3.93 -4.58 20.54
C THR A 277 -2.51 -4.34 20.04
N GLY A 278 -2.31 -4.28 18.72
CA GLY A 278 -1.03 -3.86 18.10
C GLY A 278 -0.59 -2.47 18.55
N ALA A 279 -1.48 -1.48 18.54
CA ALA A 279 -1.19 -0.12 19.01
C ALA A 279 -0.87 -0.06 20.52
N VAL A 280 -1.58 -0.81 21.36
CA VAL A 280 -1.34 -0.89 22.81
C VAL A 280 -0.03 -1.60 23.13
N LEU A 281 0.30 -2.69 22.43
CA LEU A 281 1.54 -3.44 22.62
C LEU A 281 2.76 -2.66 22.12
N THR A 282 2.63 -1.98 20.99
CA THR A 282 3.62 -0.98 20.51
C THR A 282 3.86 0.11 21.56
N LYS A 283 2.79 0.61 22.20
CA LYS A 283 2.87 1.65 23.25
C LYS A 283 3.36 1.12 24.60
N ALA A 284 3.23 -0.18 24.86
CA ALA A 284 3.68 -0.84 26.10
C ALA A 284 5.14 -1.33 26.03
N GLY A 285 5.79 -1.26 24.86
CA GLY A 285 7.14 -1.80 24.66
C GLY A 285 7.22 -3.33 24.64
N ILE A 286 6.07 -4.02 24.71
CA ILE A 286 5.99 -5.48 24.66
C ILE A 286 5.65 -5.87 23.21
N SER A 287 6.68 -6.15 22.42
CA SER A 287 6.53 -6.55 21.02
C SER A 287 5.96 -7.96 20.86
N SER A 288 4.66 -8.15 21.11
CA SER A 288 3.95 -9.23 20.41
C SER A 288 4.02 -8.94 18.92
N ALA A 289 4.57 -9.87 18.15
CA ALA A 289 4.62 -9.70 16.71
C ALA A 289 3.19 -9.68 16.13
N SER A 290 2.91 -8.66 15.34
CA SER A 290 1.89 -8.54 14.27
C SER A 290 2.30 -7.26 13.55
N SER A 291 2.76 -7.36 12.29
CA SER A 291 3.40 -6.29 11.51
C SER A 291 4.53 -5.50 12.20
N ILE A 292 5.80 -5.86 11.94
CA ILE A 292 6.95 -4.98 12.16
C ILE A 292 7.64 -4.68 10.83
N THR A 293 7.58 -3.42 10.41
CA THR A 293 8.40 -2.79 9.38
C THR A 293 8.46 -1.28 9.69
N VAL A 294 9.61 -0.65 9.97
CA VAL A 294 10.97 -1.16 10.25
C VAL A 294 11.60 -0.26 11.32
N SER A 295 12.42 -0.81 12.20
CA SER A 295 13.55 -0.09 12.81
C SER A 295 14.64 -1.09 13.21
N SER A 296 15.84 -0.86 12.71
CA SER A 296 16.87 -1.89 12.59
C SER A 296 17.71 -2.02 13.87
N SER A 297 17.52 -3.10 14.62
CA SER A 297 18.58 -3.69 15.44
C SER A 297 18.90 -5.06 14.85
N ALA A 298 20.15 -5.27 14.45
CA ALA A 298 20.50 -6.28 13.45
C ALA A 298 20.51 -7.72 14.00
N PRO A 299 19.73 -8.66 13.42
CA PRO A 299 20.05 -10.07 13.46
C PRO A 299 21.01 -10.40 12.31
N ASN A 300 22.18 -10.94 12.63
CA ASN A 300 23.25 -11.20 11.67
C ASN A 300 22.76 -12.08 10.49
N LYS A 301 22.67 -11.48 9.30
CA LYS A 301 22.29 -12.16 8.07
C LYS A 301 23.56 -12.67 7.40
N THR A 302 23.85 -13.95 7.57
CA THR A 302 25.01 -14.61 6.94
C THR A 302 24.81 -14.71 5.42
N SER A 303 25.10 -13.60 4.73
CA SER A 303 25.11 -13.54 3.28
C SER A 303 26.18 -14.49 2.76
N ASN A 304 25.81 -15.42 1.87
CA ASN A 304 26.77 -16.31 1.21
C ASN A 304 27.41 -15.58 0.02
N TYR A 305 28.03 -14.44 0.30
CA TYR A 305 28.97 -13.81 -0.62
C TYR A 305 30.26 -14.63 -0.65
N LYS A 306 30.88 -14.76 -1.82
CA LYS A 306 32.24 -15.28 -1.93
C LYS A 306 33.23 -14.19 -1.52
N ASP A 307 34.29 -14.60 -0.83
CA ASP A 307 35.37 -13.71 -0.43
C ASP A 307 36.15 -13.23 -1.66
N GLY A 308 36.51 -11.95 -1.67
CA GLY A 308 37.12 -11.27 -2.80
C GLY A 308 36.73 -9.79 -2.88
N THR A 309 37.33 -9.08 -3.83
CA THR A 309 37.03 -7.67 -4.11
C THR A 309 36.32 -7.55 -5.46
N TYR A 310 35.18 -6.87 -5.47
CA TYR A 310 34.27 -6.79 -6.61
C TYR A 310 34.00 -5.33 -6.98
N THR A 311 34.17 -4.99 -8.26
CA THR A 311 33.92 -3.64 -8.77
C THR A 311 32.52 -3.59 -9.40
N GLY A 312 31.71 -2.61 -9.01
CA GLY A 312 30.38 -2.40 -9.55
C GLY A 312 30.07 -0.93 -9.82
N SER A 313 29.13 -0.68 -10.73
CA SER A 313 28.76 0.68 -11.15
C SER A 313 27.26 0.92 -11.11
N GLY A 314 26.87 2.18 -10.95
CA GLY A 314 25.49 2.62 -10.78
C GLY A 314 25.31 4.10 -11.14
N THR A 315 24.09 4.46 -11.55
CA THR A 315 23.78 5.79 -12.10
C THR A 315 23.28 6.74 -11.01
N GLY A 316 23.97 7.86 -10.83
CA GLY A 316 23.67 8.91 -9.87
C GLY A 316 22.97 10.13 -10.50
N PHE A 317 23.30 11.32 -9.99
CA PHE A 317 22.64 12.57 -10.34
C PHE A 317 22.85 12.95 -11.81
N ARG A 318 21.76 13.32 -12.50
CA ARG A 318 21.72 13.70 -13.93
C ARG A 318 22.30 12.65 -14.90
N GLY A 319 22.39 11.38 -14.48
CA GLY A 319 22.92 10.30 -15.32
C GLY A 319 24.42 10.04 -15.18
N GLY A 320 25.12 10.71 -14.25
CA GLY A 320 26.53 10.45 -13.99
C GLY A 320 26.77 9.03 -13.45
N THR A 321 27.80 8.34 -13.94
CA THR A 321 28.17 7.01 -13.42
C THR A 321 29.03 7.14 -12.17
N THR A 322 28.69 6.39 -11.13
CA THR A 322 29.52 6.11 -9.96
C THR A 322 30.00 4.66 -10.01
N THR A 323 31.27 4.42 -9.71
CA THR A 323 31.90 3.10 -9.64
C THR A 323 32.52 2.91 -8.26
N VAL A 324 32.26 1.77 -7.63
CA VAL A 324 32.76 1.40 -6.29
C VAL A 324 33.41 0.03 -6.31
N SER A 325 34.36 -0.17 -5.41
CA SER A 325 35.02 -1.44 -5.11
C SER A 325 34.53 -1.93 -3.77
N VAL A 326 34.11 -3.19 -3.67
CA VAL A 326 33.50 -3.79 -2.47
C VAL A 326 34.28 -5.03 -2.08
N THR A 327 34.85 -5.07 -0.88
CA THR A 327 35.66 -6.19 -0.40
C THR A 327 34.88 -7.05 0.58
N VAL A 328 34.78 -8.34 0.27
CA VAL A 328 34.12 -9.38 1.08
C VAL A 328 35.17 -10.28 1.73
N GLN A 329 35.02 -10.55 3.02
CA GLN A 329 35.81 -11.53 3.77
C GLN A 329 34.91 -12.28 4.76
N ASN A 330 35.09 -13.61 4.88
CA ASN A 330 34.24 -14.51 5.66
C ASN A 330 32.73 -14.36 5.33
N GLY A 331 32.40 -14.07 4.06
CA GLY A 331 31.04 -13.79 3.58
C GLY A 331 30.46 -12.41 3.98
N GLN A 332 31.23 -11.57 4.65
CA GLN A 332 30.79 -10.23 5.12
C GLN A 332 31.44 -9.11 4.31
N ILE A 333 30.68 -8.04 4.07
CA ILE A 333 31.17 -6.79 3.49
C ILE A 333 32.10 -6.13 4.53
N THR A 334 33.37 -5.97 4.20
CA THR A 334 34.40 -5.42 5.09
C THR A 334 34.81 -3.99 4.73
N ASP A 335 34.72 -3.63 3.45
CA ASP A 335 35.15 -2.32 2.94
C ASP A 335 34.40 -1.96 1.64
N ILE A 336 34.19 -0.66 1.41
CA ILE A 336 33.59 -0.08 0.20
C ILE A 336 34.36 1.20 -0.14
N GLN A 337 35.06 1.21 -1.27
CA GLN A 337 35.85 2.36 -1.74
C GLN A 337 35.29 2.94 -3.05
N THR A 338 35.33 4.27 -3.20
CA THR A 338 35.06 4.94 -4.47
C THR A 338 36.19 4.67 -5.46
N VAL A 339 35.88 4.08 -6.61
CA VAL A 339 36.81 3.93 -7.74
C VAL A 339 36.72 5.15 -8.66
N SER A 340 35.50 5.63 -8.93
CA SER A 340 35.25 6.89 -9.64
C SER A 340 33.81 7.39 -9.40
N SER A 341 33.59 8.68 -9.60
CA SER A 341 32.23 9.24 -9.69
C SER A 341 32.19 10.42 -10.65
N GLN A 342 31.06 10.55 -11.35
CA GLN A 342 30.72 11.66 -12.23
C GLN A 342 29.66 12.60 -11.60
N ASP A 343 29.21 12.32 -10.38
CA ASP A 343 28.30 13.19 -9.63
C ASP A 343 29.02 14.47 -9.17
N THR A 344 28.26 15.54 -8.94
CA THR A 344 28.83 16.79 -8.40
C THR A 344 29.32 16.55 -6.96
N PRO A 345 30.58 16.88 -6.60
CA PRO A 345 31.17 16.53 -5.30
C PRO A 345 30.29 16.84 -4.09
N ARG A 346 29.70 18.06 -4.05
CA ARG A 346 28.76 18.48 -2.98
C ARG A 346 27.61 17.51 -2.68
N TYR A 347 27.14 16.74 -3.67
CA TYR A 347 26.12 15.69 -3.46
C TYR A 347 26.76 14.32 -3.22
N TYR A 348 27.92 14.04 -3.81
CA TYR A 348 28.69 12.81 -3.58
C TYR A 348 29.21 12.72 -2.15
N ASP A 349 29.94 13.72 -1.67
CA ASP A 349 30.53 13.79 -0.32
C ASP A 349 29.47 13.72 0.80
N ARG A 350 28.24 14.15 0.48
CA ARG A 350 27.07 14.07 1.36
C ARG A 350 26.47 12.66 1.43
N ALA A 351 26.63 11.85 0.38
CA ALA A 351 26.03 10.52 0.27
C ALA A 351 27.03 9.40 0.56
N SER A 352 28.24 9.46 0.02
CA SER A 352 29.24 8.37 0.06
C SER A 352 29.55 7.91 1.48
N GLY A 353 30.03 8.80 2.34
CA GLY A 353 30.39 8.47 3.72
C GLY A 353 29.24 7.90 4.55
N THR A 354 28.01 8.38 4.36
CA THR A 354 26.84 7.87 5.09
C THR A 354 26.41 6.50 4.54
N VAL A 355 26.12 6.43 3.23
CA VAL A 355 25.56 5.25 2.58
C VAL A 355 26.52 4.06 2.61
N MET A 356 27.82 4.28 2.41
CA MET A 356 28.80 3.18 2.44
C MET A 356 28.94 2.59 3.85
N ASN A 357 29.03 3.45 4.89
CA ASN A 357 29.10 3.00 6.28
C ASN A 357 27.80 2.33 6.74
N GLU A 358 26.63 2.80 6.30
CA GLU A 358 25.34 2.14 6.56
C GLU A 358 25.29 0.76 5.89
N ILE A 359 25.76 0.60 4.65
CA ILE A 359 25.76 -0.71 3.96
C ILE A 359 26.70 -1.70 4.66
N ILE A 360 27.90 -1.26 5.07
CA ILE A 360 28.83 -2.10 5.84
C ILE A 360 28.22 -2.49 7.20
N SER A 361 27.57 -1.54 7.89
CA SER A 361 26.93 -1.79 9.19
C SER A 361 25.68 -2.69 9.10
N ALA A 362 24.90 -2.57 8.02
CA ALA A 362 23.67 -3.34 7.80
C ALA A 362 23.90 -4.67 7.05
N GLN A 363 25.10 -4.89 6.48
CA GLN A 363 25.43 -6.02 5.60
C GLN A 363 24.41 -6.18 4.44
N SER A 364 23.93 -5.05 3.92
CA SER A 364 22.77 -4.97 3.03
C SER A 364 22.75 -3.68 2.23
N THR A 365 22.32 -3.72 0.97
CA THR A 365 22.07 -2.52 0.15
C THR A 365 20.70 -1.88 0.43
N GLN A 366 19.90 -2.44 1.34
CA GLN A 366 18.66 -1.85 1.83
C GLN A 366 18.96 -0.84 2.94
N VAL A 367 19.47 0.33 2.54
CA VAL A 367 19.78 1.49 3.39
C VAL A 367 19.04 2.73 2.89
N ASP A 368 18.90 3.76 3.74
CA ASP A 368 18.15 4.96 3.39
C ASP A 368 18.97 5.93 2.51
N THR A 369 18.27 6.67 1.64
CA THR A 369 18.94 7.69 0.81
C THR A 369 19.15 8.98 1.59
N VAL A 370 20.32 9.60 1.49
CA VAL A 370 20.60 10.86 2.20
C VAL A 370 19.75 11.99 1.64
N SER A 371 19.03 12.68 2.55
CA SER A 371 18.16 13.81 2.20
C SER A 371 18.90 14.90 1.45
N GLY A 372 18.42 15.22 0.24
CA GLY A 372 19.05 16.21 -0.64
C GLY A 372 20.29 15.69 -1.40
N ALA A 373 20.55 14.38 -1.38
CA ALA A 373 21.51 13.67 -2.23
C ALA A 373 20.93 12.32 -2.72
N THR A 374 19.60 12.23 -2.87
CA THR A 374 18.84 11.00 -3.13
C THR A 374 19.30 10.26 -4.40
N PHE A 375 19.47 10.96 -5.53
CA PHE A 375 19.93 10.35 -6.77
C PHE A 375 21.36 9.79 -6.64
N THR A 376 22.26 10.54 -6.01
CA THR A 376 23.64 10.11 -5.74
C THR A 376 23.70 8.91 -4.80
N SER A 377 22.85 8.90 -3.77
CA SER A 377 22.68 7.77 -2.83
C SER A 377 22.23 6.52 -3.58
N ASN A 378 21.20 6.62 -4.44
CA ASN A 378 20.74 5.53 -5.30
C ASN A 378 21.82 5.03 -6.26
N GLY A 379 22.65 5.92 -6.80
CA GLY A 379 23.81 5.55 -7.63
C GLY A 379 24.83 4.70 -6.86
N ILE A 380 25.18 5.09 -5.63
CA ILE A 380 26.08 4.35 -4.74
C ILE A 380 25.47 2.99 -4.35
N ILE A 381 24.20 2.96 -3.92
CA ILE A 381 23.46 1.74 -3.57
C ILE A 381 23.44 0.76 -4.76
N SER A 382 23.15 1.27 -5.96
CA SER A 382 23.14 0.46 -7.20
C SER A 382 24.51 -0.09 -7.56
N ALA A 383 25.57 0.72 -7.39
CA ALA A 383 26.94 0.32 -7.66
C ALA A 383 27.41 -0.80 -6.71
N VAL A 384 27.09 -0.70 -5.42
CA VAL A 384 27.36 -1.76 -4.44
C VAL A 384 26.53 -3.01 -4.73
N GLN A 385 25.24 -2.87 -5.09
CA GLN A 385 24.39 -4.00 -5.45
C GLN A 385 24.90 -4.74 -6.70
N ASN A 386 25.43 -4.00 -7.69
CA ASN A 386 26.07 -4.56 -8.87
C ASN A 386 27.36 -5.34 -8.51
N ALA A 387 28.22 -4.80 -7.64
CA ALA A 387 29.40 -5.51 -7.14
C ALA A 387 29.02 -6.80 -6.39
N LEU A 388 28.10 -6.73 -5.42
CA LEU A 388 27.68 -7.88 -4.62
C LEU A 388 26.98 -8.98 -5.42
N SER A 389 26.38 -8.66 -6.57
CA SER A 389 25.83 -9.66 -7.50
C SER A 389 26.90 -10.58 -8.12
N GLN A 390 28.13 -10.10 -8.24
CA GLN A 390 29.30 -10.86 -8.70
C GLN A 390 29.87 -11.71 -7.56
N ALA A 391 29.78 -11.22 -6.32
CA ALA A 391 30.12 -11.98 -5.12
C ALA A 391 29.19 -13.19 -4.89
N THR A 392 27.91 -13.11 -5.30
CA THR A 392 27.00 -14.27 -5.29
C THR A 392 27.18 -15.20 -6.49
N ASN A 393 27.44 -14.67 -7.69
CA ASN A 393 27.57 -15.43 -8.93
C ASN A 393 29.03 -15.42 -9.38
N GLY A 394 29.80 -16.39 -8.88
CA GLY A 394 31.26 -16.34 -8.88
C GLY A 394 31.95 -16.28 -10.25
N SER A 395 32.20 -15.05 -10.72
CA SER A 395 33.15 -14.72 -11.78
C SER A 395 34.17 -13.72 -11.24
N ALA A 396 35.33 -14.21 -10.82
CA ALA A 396 36.45 -13.38 -10.40
C ALA A 396 37.28 -12.96 -11.62
N SER A 397 37.02 -11.76 -12.16
CA SER A 397 37.83 -11.18 -13.24
C SER A 397 39.15 -10.61 -12.70
N THR A 398 40.15 -11.47 -12.50
CA THR A 398 41.53 -11.02 -12.36
C THR A 398 42.01 -10.43 -13.69
N SER A 399 42.39 -9.15 -13.70
CA SER A 399 42.92 -8.51 -14.90
C SER A 399 44.27 -9.08 -15.32
N THR A 400 44.38 -9.53 -16.57
CA THR A 400 45.67 -9.71 -17.25
C THR A 400 45.51 -9.23 -18.68
N SER A 401 46.40 -8.35 -19.11
CA SER A 401 46.36 -7.72 -20.43
C SER A 401 46.69 -8.70 -21.55
N ASN A 402 45.97 -8.62 -22.67
CA ASN A 402 46.59 -8.64 -23.99
C ASN A 402 45.65 -8.13 -25.09
N GLU A 403 46.24 -7.80 -26.23
CA GLU A 403 45.63 -7.08 -27.34
C GLU A 403 45.03 -7.99 -28.43
N ASN A 404 44.48 -7.34 -29.47
CA ASN A 404 44.30 -7.80 -30.85
C ASN A 404 43.03 -8.59 -31.25
N ASN A 405 42.01 -7.81 -31.65
CA ASN A 405 41.57 -7.67 -33.05
C ASN A 405 40.82 -8.84 -33.77
N SER A 406 40.11 -8.46 -34.84
CA SER A 406 39.59 -9.29 -35.95
C SER A 406 38.22 -9.98 -35.81
N SER A 407 37.22 -9.34 -36.43
CA SER A 407 36.42 -9.91 -37.54
C SER A 407 35.43 -11.08 -37.35
N GLU A 408 34.16 -10.72 -37.58
CA GLU A 408 33.24 -11.31 -38.58
C GLU A 408 32.63 -12.72 -38.45
N SER A 409 31.48 -12.82 -39.14
CA SER A 409 30.77 -14.01 -39.63
C SER A 409 30.30 -15.07 -38.61
N SER A 410 29.00 -15.21 -38.31
CA SER A 410 27.81 -15.39 -39.16
C SER A 410 27.65 -16.79 -39.80
N SER A 411 26.76 -17.60 -39.23
CA SER A 411 25.82 -18.48 -39.96
C SER A 411 24.72 -18.91 -38.97
N SER A 412 23.41 -18.91 -39.23
CA SER A 412 22.58 -19.02 -40.45
C SER A 412 22.35 -20.44 -40.98
N ASN A 413 21.33 -21.13 -40.45
CA ASN A 413 20.09 -21.46 -41.18
C ASN A 413 19.07 -22.14 -40.22
N SER A 414 17.75 -22.01 -40.35
CA SER A 414 16.83 -22.17 -41.50
C SER A 414 16.62 -23.67 -41.86
N SER A 415 15.44 -24.16 -42.24
CA SER A 415 14.23 -23.49 -42.78
C SER A 415 12.92 -24.19 -42.34
N SER A 416 11.76 -23.55 -42.62
CA SER A 416 10.66 -24.08 -43.47
C SER A 416 9.28 -23.51 -43.07
N ASP A 417 8.57 -22.74 -43.90
CA ASP A 417 7.85 -23.05 -45.17
C ASP A 417 6.36 -23.41 -44.90
N ASN A 418 5.34 -22.95 -45.66
CA ASN A 418 5.32 -22.04 -46.82
C ASN A 418 3.92 -21.43 -47.09
N ASN A 419 3.88 -20.36 -47.93
CA ASN A 419 2.75 -19.88 -48.78
C ASN A 419 1.41 -19.44 -48.11
N THR A 420 0.62 -18.46 -48.59
CA THR A 420 0.69 -17.36 -49.63
C THR A 420 -0.47 -16.35 -49.29
N ASN A 421 -0.81 -15.23 -49.98
CA ASN A 421 -0.45 -14.67 -51.30
C ASN A 421 -0.59 -13.12 -51.38
N SER A 422 -0.33 -12.58 -52.58
CA SER A 422 -0.89 -11.38 -53.27
C SER A 422 -2.16 -10.69 -52.68
N ASN A 423 -2.37 -9.37 -52.82
CA ASN A 423 -1.67 -8.28 -53.54
C ASN A 423 -2.03 -6.91 -52.87
N GLU A 424 -1.76 -5.66 -53.34
CA GLU A 424 -1.36 -5.11 -54.65
C GLU A 424 -0.41 -3.87 -54.51
N GLN A 425 -0.60 -2.76 -55.26
CA GLN A 425 0.38 -1.67 -55.42
C GLN A 425 -0.08 -0.25 -55.01
N ASN A 426 0.78 0.38 -54.19
CA ASN A 426 1.33 1.75 -54.27
C ASN A 426 0.75 2.77 -55.29
N ASN A 427 0.52 4.01 -54.84
CA ASN A 427 0.66 5.24 -55.64
C ASN A 427 1.10 6.44 -54.77
N ASN A 428 1.63 7.50 -55.39
CA ASN A 428 2.69 8.35 -54.80
C ASN A 428 2.43 9.89 -54.85
N ALA A 429 3.28 10.64 -54.12
CA ALA A 429 3.54 12.10 -54.17
C ALA A 429 2.47 13.04 -53.51
N ASN A 430 2.77 14.29 -53.11
CA ASN A 430 4.00 15.11 -53.26
C ASN A 430 4.14 16.20 -52.14
N GLY A 431 5.30 16.88 -52.07
CA GLY A 431 5.53 18.13 -51.30
C GLY A 431 6.08 17.91 -49.89
N SER A 432 7.38 17.98 -49.57
CA SER A 432 8.51 18.82 -50.04
C SER A 432 8.44 20.30 -49.62
N SER A 433 9.20 20.67 -48.58
CA SER A 433 10.41 21.51 -48.67
C SER A 433 10.87 21.95 -47.27
N GLY A 434 12.16 21.82 -46.97
CA GLY A 434 12.78 22.37 -45.75
C GLY A 434 13.88 23.36 -46.09
N VAL A 435 14.19 24.28 -45.17
CA VAL A 435 15.33 25.20 -45.23
C VAL A 435 15.89 25.38 -43.82
N GLU A 436 17.20 25.16 -43.65
CA GLU A 436 17.95 25.57 -42.46
C GLU A 436 18.28 27.07 -42.53
N HIS A 437 18.43 27.73 -41.38
CA HIS A 437 19.54 28.67 -41.19
C HIS A 437 19.84 28.91 -39.70
N LYS A 438 20.88 29.71 -39.44
CA LYS A 438 21.77 29.62 -38.27
C LYS A 438 21.93 30.94 -37.52
N ASP A 439 22.33 30.79 -36.24
CA ASP A 439 23.15 31.70 -35.41
C ASP A 439 22.68 33.15 -35.17
N GLY A 440 22.85 33.67 -33.94
CA GLY A 440 22.44 35.03 -33.60
C GLY A 440 22.55 35.43 -32.12
N ASN A 441 23.76 35.44 -31.56
CA ASN A 441 24.03 35.99 -30.22
C ASN A 441 23.97 37.53 -30.22
N PHE A 442 23.37 38.16 -29.19
CA PHE A 442 23.59 39.58 -28.93
C PHE A 442 23.59 39.95 -27.44
N GLY A 443 24.49 40.86 -27.06
CA GLY A 443 24.56 41.47 -25.73
C GLY A 443 25.51 42.68 -25.73
N GLY A 444 25.10 43.75 -25.04
CA GLY A 444 25.83 45.00 -24.81
C GLY A 444 25.08 45.78 -23.72
N ALA A 445 25.75 46.23 -22.66
CA ALA A 445 26.51 47.48 -22.59
C ALA A 445 25.58 48.72 -22.69
N ASN A 446 25.13 49.36 -21.60
CA ASN A 446 25.82 50.01 -20.46
C ASN A 446 26.23 51.46 -20.74
N GLU A 447 25.65 52.41 -20.00
CA GLU A 447 26.16 53.78 -19.91
C GLU A 447 26.01 54.40 -18.51
N SER A 448 26.92 55.33 -18.23
CA SER A 448 27.16 56.13 -17.02
C SER A 448 26.06 57.20 -16.75
N SER A 449 25.99 57.94 -15.63
CA SER A 449 26.71 57.99 -14.33
C SER A 449 26.11 59.09 -13.44
N GLN A 450 26.23 58.99 -12.11
CA GLN A 450 26.72 60.09 -11.22
C GLN A 450 26.85 59.59 -9.75
N ALA A 451 27.56 60.34 -8.90
CA ALA A 451 27.89 59.94 -7.52
C ALA A 451 27.93 61.14 -6.54
N SER A 452 27.71 60.88 -5.24
CA SER A 452 28.07 61.80 -4.13
C SER A 452 28.17 61.06 -2.77
N ASN A 453 29.15 61.48 -1.96
CA ASN A 453 29.57 60.91 -0.66
C ASN A 453 28.55 61.04 0.50
N GLY A 454 28.70 60.29 1.61
CA GLY A 454 27.76 60.39 2.76
C GLY A 454 28.04 59.66 4.11
N ALA A 455 29.30 59.44 4.50
CA ALA A 455 29.84 59.10 5.84
C ALA A 455 28.98 58.54 7.04
N SER A 456 29.50 57.43 7.63
CA SER A 456 29.74 57.17 9.08
C SER A 456 28.69 56.67 10.10
N SER A 457 29.21 55.82 11.02
CA SER A 457 28.88 55.64 12.47
C SER A 457 27.49 55.10 12.87
N SER A 458 27.31 53.88 13.43
CA SER A 458 27.69 53.36 14.78
C SER A 458 26.73 53.77 15.93
N ALA A 459 26.36 52.97 16.93
CA ALA A 459 26.51 51.52 17.24
C ALA A 459 25.69 51.18 18.52
N SER A 460 25.80 49.94 19.05
CA SER A 460 25.53 49.55 20.46
C SER A 460 24.06 49.45 20.93
N THR A 461 23.65 48.57 21.88
CA THR A 461 24.28 47.43 22.60
C THR A 461 23.24 46.52 23.29
N ASN A 462 23.55 45.22 23.42
CA ASN A 462 23.49 44.27 24.58
C ASN A 462 22.45 44.47 25.74
N ASN A 463 21.98 43.46 26.52
CA ASN A 463 22.38 42.04 26.70
C ASN A 463 21.31 41.15 27.41
N ALA A 464 21.58 39.82 27.44
CA ALA A 464 21.32 38.77 28.48
C ALA A 464 20.08 38.81 29.46
N THR A 465 19.26 37.75 29.59
CA THR A 465 19.35 36.54 30.49
C THR A 465 19.13 36.88 32.00
N SER A 466 18.26 36.23 32.82
CA SER A 466 18.18 34.82 33.29
C SER A 466 16.87 34.56 34.11
N SER A 467 16.10 33.46 33.97
CA SER A 467 16.04 32.20 34.79
C SER A 467 15.41 32.19 36.23
N SER A 468 14.51 31.22 36.51
CA SER A 468 14.13 30.59 37.84
C SER A 468 13.48 31.43 38.97
N SER A 469 12.75 30.92 39.99
CA SER A 469 11.86 29.72 40.17
C SER A 469 11.09 29.71 41.52
N SER A 470 10.04 28.87 41.65
CA SER A 470 9.53 28.15 42.86
C SER A 470 8.83 28.83 44.09
N SER A 471 7.77 28.15 44.60
CA SER A 471 7.20 28.10 46.01
C SER A 471 6.50 29.33 46.64
N SER A 472 5.52 29.23 47.58
CA SER A 472 4.66 28.11 48.05
C SER A 472 3.54 28.52 49.07
N SER A 473 2.35 27.87 49.02
CA SER A 473 1.34 27.73 50.12
C SER A 473 0.55 29.01 50.53
N SER A 474 -0.61 29.04 51.23
CA SER A 474 -1.50 28.05 51.91
C SER A 474 -2.96 28.60 52.01
N GLY A 475 -3.98 27.76 52.24
CA GLY A 475 -5.22 28.15 52.97
C GLY A 475 -6.59 28.07 52.24
N SER A 476 -7.52 27.26 52.79
CA SER A 476 -8.95 27.15 52.41
C SER A 476 -9.77 28.39 52.88
N ASN A 477 -11.02 28.67 52.48
CA ASN A 477 -12.10 27.93 51.78
C ASN A 477 -13.07 28.99 51.13
N SER A 478 -14.18 28.76 50.40
CA SER A 478 -15.06 27.61 50.17
C SER A 478 -15.77 27.64 48.79
N SER A 479 -16.24 26.48 48.34
CA SER A 479 -17.42 26.19 47.49
C SER A 479 -18.06 27.28 46.59
N ALA A 480 -17.70 27.31 45.29
CA ALA A 480 -18.63 27.13 44.15
C ALA A 480 -17.98 27.49 42.77
N SER A 481 -17.17 26.60 42.18
CA SER A 481 -16.79 26.71 40.77
C SER A 481 -16.33 25.38 40.17
N SER A 482 -16.51 25.18 38.86
CA SER A 482 -16.29 23.88 38.19
C SER A 482 -14.87 23.72 37.63
N SER A 483 -14.02 23.04 38.39
CA SER A 483 -12.87 22.22 37.91
C SER A 483 -12.01 22.83 36.79
N THR A 484 -11.08 23.71 37.15
CA THR A 484 -10.02 24.19 36.24
C THR A 484 -9.07 23.06 35.84
N VAL A 485 -8.98 22.77 34.54
CA VAL A 485 -7.93 21.91 33.98
C VAL A 485 -6.65 22.73 33.82
N SER A 486 -5.50 22.19 34.23
CA SER A 486 -4.21 22.84 34.02
C SER A 486 -3.94 23.02 32.52
N ALA A 487 -3.92 24.27 32.07
CA ALA A 487 -3.64 24.62 30.67
C ALA A 487 -2.21 24.19 30.28
N LYS A 488 -2.06 23.55 29.11
CA LYS A 488 -0.75 23.14 28.56
C LYS A 488 0.04 24.31 27.97
N TYR A 489 -0.67 25.40 27.65
CA TYR A 489 -0.18 26.65 27.10
C TYR A 489 -0.94 27.80 27.75
N LYS A 490 -0.31 28.97 27.85
CA LYS A 490 -0.93 30.22 28.29
C LYS A 490 -1.84 30.76 27.17
N ASP A 491 -2.93 31.40 27.57
CA ASP A 491 -3.86 32.05 26.64
C ASP A 491 -3.24 33.35 26.08
N GLY A 492 -3.48 33.60 24.79
CA GLY A 492 -2.87 34.71 24.05
C GLY A 492 -2.64 34.37 22.58
N THR A 493 -2.07 35.33 21.83
CA THR A 493 -1.67 35.15 20.43
C THR A 493 -0.15 35.26 20.32
N TYR A 494 0.46 34.25 19.70
CA TYR A 494 1.91 34.08 19.62
C TYR A 494 2.33 33.94 18.16
N THR A 495 3.29 34.75 17.70
CA THR A 495 3.91 34.54 16.38
C THR A 495 5.16 33.67 16.48
N GLY A 496 5.52 32.98 15.40
CA GLY A 496 6.74 32.21 15.29
C GLY A 496 7.18 32.07 13.84
N THR A 497 8.48 31.86 13.62
CA THR A 497 9.11 31.79 12.30
C THR A 497 9.72 30.42 12.04
N GLY A 498 9.77 30.04 10.76
CA GLY A 498 10.31 28.77 10.26
C GLY A 498 10.79 28.85 8.82
N THR A 499 11.48 27.80 8.37
CA THR A 499 12.26 27.78 7.14
C THR A 499 11.59 26.94 6.05
N GLY A 500 11.13 27.61 4.99
CA GLY A 500 10.45 27.02 3.84
C GLY A 500 11.37 26.63 2.68
N PHE A 501 10.82 26.65 1.48
CA PHE A 501 11.51 26.30 0.24
C PHE A 501 12.67 27.25 -0.06
N ARG A 502 13.82 26.68 -0.44
CA ARG A 502 15.09 27.41 -0.72
C ARG A 502 15.60 28.30 0.43
N GLY A 503 15.09 28.15 1.66
CA GLY A 503 15.44 29.01 2.79
C GLY A 503 14.59 30.27 2.93
N GLY A 504 13.46 30.38 2.21
CA GLY A 504 12.47 31.43 2.44
C GLY A 504 11.93 31.37 3.87
N THR A 505 11.71 32.52 4.49
CA THR A 505 11.08 32.60 5.82
C THR A 505 9.56 32.48 5.73
N THR A 506 8.96 31.68 6.60
CA THR A 506 7.53 31.61 6.88
C THR A 506 7.29 32.09 8.31
N GLU A 507 6.24 32.88 8.52
CA GLU A 507 5.80 33.37 9.83
C GLU A 507 4.33 33.04 10.06
N MET A 508 4.04 32.39 11.19
CA MET A 508 2.69 31.95 11.58
C MET A 508 2.28 32.60 12.89
N SER A 509 1.00 32.95 13.00
CA SER A 509 0.32 33.37 14.23
C SER A 509 -0.52 32.22 14.77
N VAL A 510 -0.45 32.00 16.09
CA VAL A 510 -1.18 30.96 16.81
C VAL A 510 -1.92 31.59 17.98
N THR A 511 -3.25 31.49 17.98
CA THR A 511 -4.10 31.98 19.08
C THR A 511 -4.53 30.83 19.98
N ILE A 512 -4.47 31.07 21.29
CA ILE A 512 -4.76 30.11 22.35
C ILE A 512 -5.78 30.71 23.32
N ALA A 513 -6.82 29.93 23.63
CA ALA A 513 -7.84 30.28 24.64
C ALA A 513 -8.30 29.02 25.39
N GLY A 514 -8.50 29.11 26.70
CA GLY A 514 -8.82 27.96 27.56
C GLY A 514 -7.72 26.89 27.57
N GLY A 515 -6.46 27.28 27.35
CA GLY A 515 -5.31 26.38 27.23
C GLY A 515 -5.27 25.55 25.95
N LYS A 516 -6.07 25.93 24.93
CA LYS A 516 -6.22 25.22 23.65
C LYS A 516 -5.91 26.12 22.47
N ILE A 517 -5.28 25.56 21.43
CA ILE A 517 -5.11 26.22 20.14
C ILE A 517 -6.50 26.43 19.52
N THR A 518 -6.89 27.67 19.25
CA THR A 518 -8.19 28.00 18.66
C THR A 518 -8.08 28.50 17.22
N LYS A 519 -6.93 29.05 16.83
CA LYS A 519 -6.68 29.56 15.47
C LYS A 519 -5.19 29.47 15.13
N VAL A 520 -4.89 29.16 13.87
CA VAL A 520 -3.56 29.25 13.26
C VAL A 520 -3.71 29.96 11.92
N GLU A 521 -2.87 30.95 11.64
CA GLU A 521 -2.95 31.77 10.42
C GLU A 521 -1.56 32.25 9.97
N THR A 522 -1.36 32.43 8.66
CA THR A 522 -0.11 33.01 8.13
C THR A 522 -0.03 34.51 8.41
N VAL A 523 1.13 34.97 8.88
CA VAL A 523 1.48 36.39 8.98
C VAL A 523 2.26 36.83 7.74
N SER A 524 3.28 36.06 7.36
CA SER A 524 4.08 36.30 6.16
C SER A 524 4.69 34.99 5.62
N SER A 525 4.97 34.93 4.32
CA SER A 525 5.69 33.80 3.73
C SER A 525 6.46 34.21 2.48
N GLN A 526 7.68 33.71 2.34
CA GLN A 526 8.55 33.91 1.16
C GLN A 526 8.51 32.72 0.20
N ASP A 527 7.70 31.70 0.50
CA ASP A 527 7.55 30.51 -0.34
C ASP A 527 6.74 30.77 -1.61
N THR A 528 6.86 29.86 -2.58
CA THR A 528 6.07 29.95 -3.83
C THR A 528 4.59 29.71 -3.52
N GLN A 529 3.78 30.78 -3.63
CA GLN A 529 2.37 30.86 -3.22
C GLN A 529 1.52 29.62 -3.51
N ARG A 530 1.67 29.00 -4.69
CA ARG A 530 0.91 27.81 -5.09
C ARG A 530 1.13 26.59 -4.18
N PHE A 531 2.37 26.36 -3.74
CA PHE A 531 2.71 25.25 -2.83
C PHE A 531 2.43 25.64 -1.38
N TYR A 532 2.71 26.90 -1.03
CA TYR A 532 2.48 27.42 0.32
C TYR A 532 1.00 27.34 0.72
N SER A 533 0.10 27.91 -0.10
CA SER A 533 -1.35 27.89 0.15
C SER A 533 -1.94 26.47 0.16
N TYR A 534 -1.36 25.51 -0.56
CA TYR A 534 -1.78 24.11 -0.51
C TYR A 534 -1.42 23.43 0.82
N ALA A 535 -0.23 23.74 1.36
CA ALA A 535 0.16 23.31 2.71
C ALA A 535 -0.72 23.99 3.79
N GLU A 536 -0.86 25.32 3.74
CA GLU A 536 -1.61 26.12 4.71
C GLU A 536 -3.07 25.65 4.89
N ASN A 537 -3.83 25.52 3.78
CA ASN A 537 -5.25 25.12 3.83
C ASN A 537 -5.46 23.73 4.44
N THR A 538 -4.46 22.85 4.33
CA THR A 538 -4.51 21.50 4.91
C THR A 538 -4.13 21.56 6.39
N MET A 539 -2.90 22.03 6.67
CA MET A 539 -2.22 21.85 7.95
C MET A 539 -2.76 22.75 9.07
N THR A 540 -3.28 23.95 8.76
CA THR A 540 -3.88 24.82 9.79
C THR A 540 -5.05 24.14 10.50
N SER A 541 -5.88 23.40 9.75
CA SER A 541 -7.02 22.65 10.29
C SER A 541 -6.57 21.44 11.13
N GLU A 542 -5.51 20.76 10.71
CA GLU A 542 -4.94 19.60 11.41
C GLU A 542 -4.26 20.00 12.72
N ILE A 543 -3.50 21.11 12.74
CA ILE A 543 -2.82 21.62 13.94
C ILE A 543 -3.83 22.03 15.03
N VAL A 544 -4.92 22.69 14.64
CA VAL A 544 -6.03 23.01 15.56
C VAL A 544 -6.72 21.74 16.06
N SER A 545 -6.91 20.74 15.19
CA SER A 545 -7.55 19.47 15.57
C SER A 545 -6.67 18.60 16.49
N ALA A 546 -5.37 18.52 16.22
CA ALA A 546 -4.39 17.72 16.96
C ALA A 546 -3.88 18.41 18.24
N GLN A 547 -4.09 19.73 18.38
CA GLN A 547 -3.56 20.55 19.49
C GLN A 547 -2.02 20.45 19.62
N ALA A 548 -1.35 20.28 18.48
CA ALA A 548 0.09 20.05 18.37
C ALA A 548 0.60 20.52 17.00
N ALA A 549 1.83 21.02 16.95
CA ALA A 549 2.47 21.47 15.71
C ALA A 549 3.20 20.35 14.94
N ASN A 550 3.30 19.14 15.49
CA ASN A 550 3.86 17.98 14.80
C ASN A 550 2.73 17.23 14.08
N VAL A 551 2.37 17.74 12.90
CA VAL A 551 1.44 17.13 11.93
C VAL A 551 2.21 16.69 10.68
N ASP A 552 1.60 15.84 9.85
CA ASP A 552 2.27 15.31 8.66
C ASP A 552 2.50 16.38 7.58
N THR A 553 3.57 16.24 6.80
CA THR A 553 3.88 17.19 5.72
C THR A 553 3.08 16.88 4.45
N VAL A 554 2.46 17.90 3.86
CA VAL A 554 1.66 17.74 2.64
C VAL A 554 2.53 17.32 1.45
N SER A 555 2.14 16.24 0.77
CA SER A 555 2.85 15.73 -0.41
C SER A 555 2.87 16.77 -1.53
N GLY A 556 4.03 16.96 -2.17
CA GLY A 556 4.25 18.02 -3.16
C GLY A 556 4.44 19.43 -2.59
N ALA A 557 4.25 19.65 -1.27
CA ALA A 557 4.49 20.92 -0.59
C ALA A 557 5.35 20.76 0.68
N THR A 558 6.23 19.75 0.71
CA THR A 558 6.98 19.30 1.89
C THR A 558 7.86 20.38 2.53
N PHE A 559 8.47 21.27 1.74
CA PHE A 559 9.29 22.37 2.28
C PHE A 559 8.44 23.45 2.95
N SER A 560 7.39 23.92 2.28
CA SER A 560 6.41 24.86 2.86
C SER A 560 5.76 24.29 4.12
N SER A 561 5.46 22.98 4.11
CA SER A 561 4.95 22.25 5.28
C SER A 561 5.91 22.31 6.47
N ARG A 562 7.22 22.11 6.23
CA ARG A 562 8.24 22.22 7.29
C ARG A 562 8.37 23.65 7.82
N GLY A 563 8.30 24.66 6.96
CA GLY A 563 8.28 26.07 7.37
C GLY A 563 7.10 26.40 8.30
N ILE A 564 5.90 25.92 7.96
CA ILE A 564 4.70 26.06 8.80
C ILE A 564 4.86 25.31 10.14
N ILE A 565 5.34 24.06 10.12
CA ILE A 565 5.58 23.26 11.33
C ILE A 565 6.57 23.96 12.27
N GLU A 566 7.72 24.41 11.75
CA GLU A 566 8.75 25.10 12.55
C GLU A 566 8.22 26.43 13.12
N ALA A 567 7.51 27.22 12.31
CA ALA A 567 6.89 28.47 12.74
C ALA A 567 5.85 28.28 13.87
N VAL A 568 4.98 27.27 13.75
CA VAL A 568 3.99 26.96 14.79
C VAL A 568 4.66 26.34 16.03
N GLN A 569 5.72 25.54 15.88
CA GLN A 569 6.52 25.07 17.02
C GLN A 569 7.20 26.25 17.76
N ASN A 570 7.69 27.25 17.03
CA ASN A 570 8.29 28.46 17.57
C ASN A 570 7.25 29.34 18.30
N ALA A 571 6.02 29.44 17.79
CA ALA A 571 4.90 30.10 18.47
C ALA A 571 4.48 29.35 19.76
N LEU A 572 4.29 28.03 19.68
CA LEU A 572 3.89 27.20 20.83
C LEU A 572 4.99 27.02 21.89
N SER A 573 6.25 27.35 21.59
CA SER A 573 7.31 27.38 22.61
C SER A 573 7.24 28.64 23.47
N LYS A 574 6.87 29.79 22.89
CA LYS A 574 6.61 31.07 23.57
C LYS A 574 5.34 31.04 24.42
N ALA A 575 4.43 30.12 24.13
CA ALA A 575 3.16 29.94 24.83
C ALA A 575 3.24 29.03 26.08
N LYS A 576 4.43 28.56 26.48
CA LYS A 576 4.61 27.75 27.71
C LYS A 576 4.92 28.63 28.91
#